data_AF-A0A918HCP5-F1
#
_entry.id   AF-A0A918HCP5-F1
#
_cell.length_a   1.000
_cell.length_b   1.000
_cell.length_c   1.000
_cell.angle_alpha   90.00
_cell.angle_beta   90.00
_cell.angle_gamma   90.00
#
_symmetry.space_group_name_H-M   'P 1'
#
loop_
_entity.id
_entity.type
_entity.pdbx_description
1 polymer ?
#
loop_
_entity_poly.entity_id
_entity_poly.type
_entity_poly.pdbx_seq_one_letter_code
_entity_poly.pdbx_strand_id
1 'polypeptide(L)'
;MVKRRRFQRRAALAALFASTAVLALGTAVSAQASGGSCRQGPTVTDFLGGRFPTSVCPTWITSHVRQDPNGGTASAGVLYAGHNWVVCQRMGGTNPKNGTGVNNYWLYTQADVGFMNNGWGWLPANAVSYGGDWEPIPGVPMCGIGVGGR
;
A
#
# COMPACT_ATOMS: atom_id res chain seq x y z
N MET A 1 34.14 67.27 31.91
CA MET A 1 32.72 67.30 31.50
C MET A 1 32.54 68.43 30.49
N VAL A 2 32.02 68.13 29.29
CA VAL A 2 31.11 68.94 28.45
C VAL A 2 31.08 68.28 27.06
N LYS A 3 29.87 67.94 26.66
CA LYS A 3 29.44 67.35 25.39
C LYS A 3 29.21 68.51 24.41
N ARG A 4 29.57 68.39 23.12
CA ARG A 4 28.69 68.68 21.95
C ARG A 4 29.42 68.80 20.60
N ARG A 5 28.90 68.01 19.65
CA ARG A 5 28.44 68.32 18.28
C ARG A 5 29.45 68.83 17.24
N ARG A 6 29.46 68.18 16.07
CA ARG A 6 28.93 68.64 14.75
C ARG A 6 29.30 67.57 13.70
N PHE A 7 28.33 66.88 13.09
CA PHE A 7 27.65 67.22 11.82
C PHE A 7 28.56 67.26 10.57
N GLN A 8 28.13 66.49 9.55
CA GLN A 8 28.51 66.53 8.11
C GLN A 8 29.71 65.65 7.71
N ARG A 9 29.75 64.91 6.59
CA ARG A 9 29.04 64.94 5.30
C ARG A 9 29.00 63.53 4.65
N ARG A 10 27.90 63.25 3.95
CA ARG A 10 27.71 62.61 2.63
C ARG A 10 28.83 61.72 2.02
N ALA A 11 28.45 60.50 1.63
CA ALA A 11 28.63 59.87 0.30
C ALA A 11 28.16 58.40 0.42
N ALA A 12 26.98 58.01 -0.09
CA ALA A 12 26.74 57.50 -1.44
C ALA A 12 27.72 56.39 -1.86
N LEU A 13 27.19 55.16 -2.05
CA LEU A 13 27.62 54.07 -2.95
C LEU A 13 26.84 52.80 -2.52
N ALA A 14 25.68 52.53 -3.13
CA ALA A 14 25.55 51.60 -4.25
C ALA A 14 26.00 50.17 -3.90
N ALA A 15 25.19 49.45 -3.12
CA ALA A 15 25.31 48.00 -2.96
C ALA A 15 24.39 47.31 -3.97
N LEU A 16 24.99 46.74 -5.01
CA LEU A 16 24.37 45.80 -5.93
C LEU A 16 23.88 44.58 -5.13
N PHE A 17 22.57 44.46 -4.92
CA PHE A 17 21.97 43.20 -4.51
C PHE A 17 21.85 42.31 -5.75
N ALA A 18 22.82 41.42 -5.92
CA ALA A 18 22.71 40.30 -6.85
C ALA A 18 21.66 39.33 -6.31
N SER A 19 20.44 39.42 -6.82
CA SER A 19 19.35 38.49 -6.56
C SER A 19 19.62 37.16 -7.26
N THR A 20 20.33 36.25 -6.60
CA THR A 20 20.33 34.82 -6.98
C THR A 20 19.01 34.19 -6.58
N ALA A 21 18.01 34.32 -7.45
CA ALA A 21 16.80 33.50 -7.39
C ALA A 21 17.20 32.06 -7.76
N VAL A 22 17.52 31.24 -6.74
CA VAL A 22 17.59 29.79 -6.90
C VAL A 22 16.17 29.32 -7.16
N LEU A 23 15.86 29.10 -8.44
CA LEU A 23 14.71 28.31 -8.89
C LEU A 23 14.88 26.90 -8.33
N ALA A 24 14.42 26.69 -7.11
CA ALA A 24 14.10 25.37 -6.61
C ALA A 24 12.92 24.87 -7.44
N LEU A 25 13.22 24.17 -8.54
CA LEU A 25 12.31 23.27 -9.23
C LEU A 25 12.00 22.13 -8.24
N GLY A 26 11.19 22.44 -7.23
CA GLY A 26 10.55 21.45 -6.41
C GLY A 26 9.62 20.67 -7.31
N THR A 27 9.98 19.43 -7.62
CA THR A 27 9.06 18.47 -8.19
C THR A 27 7.85 18.42 -7.26
N ALA A 28 6.72 18.95 -7.71
CA ALA A 28 5.46 18.78 -7.03
C ALA A 28 5.19 17.28 -6.97
N VAL A 29 5.48 16.67 -5.82
CA VAL A 29 5.02 15.32 -5.53
C VAL A 29 3.51 15.45 -5.41
N SER A 30 2.79 15.00 -6.43
CA SER A 30 1.35 14.87 -6.38
C SER A 30 1.01 14.00 -5.17
N ALA A 31 0.42 14.61 -4.15
CA ALA A 31 -0.19 13.87 -3.05
C ALA A 31 -1.32 13.04 -3.65
N GLN A 32 -1.13 11.73 -3.80
CA GLN A 32 -2.23 10.85 -4.13
C GLN A 32 -3.20 10.90 -2.95
N ALA A 33 -4.43 11.35 -3.20
CA ALA A 33 -5.50 11.30 -2.23
C ALA A 33 -5.66 9.84 -1.75
N SER A 34 -5.36 9.58 -0.47
CA SER A 34 -5.51 8.27 0.15
C SER A 34 -6.99 7.98 0.39
N GLY A 35 -7.72 7.68 -0.69
CA GLY A 35 -9.05 7.11 -0.60
C GLY A 35 -8.94 5.67 -0.13
N GLY A 36 -8.91 5.45 1.19
CA GLY A 36 -8.98 4.12 1.81
C GLY A 36 -7.90 3.11 1.38
N SER A 37 -6.79 3.52 0.79
CA SER A 37 -5.74 2.64 0.25
C SER A 37 -5.11 1.81 1.37
N CYS A 38 -4.81 0.53 1.09
CA CYS A 38 -4.15 -0.34 2.05
C CYS A 38 -2.93 0.37 2.65
N ARG A 39 -2.70 0.22 3.94
CA ARG A 39 -1.57 0.88 4.62
C ARG A 39 -0.38 -0.07 4.69
N GLN A 40 0.83 0.47 4.81
CA GLN A 40 2.00 -0.38 5.01
C GLN A 40 1.83 -1.24 6.29
N GLY A 41 2.07 -2.54 6.15
CA GLY A 41 2.02 -3.51 7.22
C GLY A 41 3.41 -4.02 7.63
N PRO A 42 3.46 -5.01 8.54
CA PRO A 42 4.72 -5.63 8.95
C PRO A 42 5.35 -6.44 7.81
N THR A 43 6.64 -6.75 7.97
CA THR A 43 7.28 -7.79 7.16
C THR A 43 6.95 -9.16 7.75
N VAL A 44 6.48 -10.08 6.92
CA VAL A 44 6.06 -11.44 7.31
C VAL A 44 6.92 -12.49 6.60
N THR A 45 6.96 -13.70 7.15
CA THR A 45 7.63 -14.85 6.54
C THR A 45 6.59 -15.90 6.19
N ASP A 46 6.57 -16.35 4.93
CA ASP A 46 5.64 -17.38 4.51
C ASP A 46 6.07 -18.80 4.90
N PHE A 47 5.22 -19.79 4.63
CA PHE A 47 5.49 -21.18 4.94
C PHE A 47 6.68 -21.79 4.17
N LEU A 48 7.16 -21.12 3.12
CA LEU A 48 8.34 -21.49 2.34
C LEU A 48 9.60 -20.73 2.78
N GLY A 49 9.50 -19.86 3.80
CA GLY A 49 10.60 -19.07 4.32
C GLY A 49 10.84 -17.74 3.59
N GLY A 50 10.00 -17.38 2.62
CA GLY A 50 10.09 -16.11 1.90
C GLY A 50 9.69 -14.94 2.80
N ARG A 51 10.47 -13.86 2.80
CA ARG A 51 10.19 -12.65 3.60
C ARG A 51 9.63 -11.54 2.73
N PHE A 52 8.48 -10.99 3.12
CA PHE A 52 7.76 -10.03 2.30
C PHE A 52 7.24 -8.83 3.11
N PRO A 53 7.32 -7.60 2.58
CA PRO A 53 6.52 -6.51 3.10
C PRO A 53 5.03 -6.79 2.86
N THR A 54 4.15 -6.18 3.67
CA THR A 54 2.71 -6.35 3.53
C THR A 54 1.98 -5.03 3.42
N SER A 55 0.73 -5.12 2.97
CA SER A 55 -0.26 -4.05 2.94
C SER A 55 -1.47 -4.46 3.79
N VAL A 56 -1.85 -3.66 4.77
CA VAL A 56 -3.03 -3.89 5.62
C VAL A 56 -4.25 -3.26 4.99
N CYS A 57 -5.23 -4.09 4.64
CA CYS A 57 -6.47 -3.70 3.98
C CYS A 57 -7.67 -4.08 4.87
N PRO A 58 -8.71 -3.24 4.99
CA PRO A 58 -9.96 -3.60 5.61
C PRO A 58 -10.71 -4.64 4.76
N THR A 59 -11.05 -5.78 5.35
CA THR A 59 -11.94 -6.78 4.76
C THR A 59 -13.29 -6.75 5.45
N TRP A 60 -14.37 -6.82 4.67
CA TRP A 60 -15.73 -6.65 5.18
C TRP A 60 -16.43 -7.96 5.51
N ILE A 61 -15.85 -9.09 5.11
CA ILE A 61 -16.43 -10.42 5.30
C ILE A 61 -15.37 -11.44 5.69
N THR A 62 -15.77 -12.40 6.52
CA THR A 62 -15.01 -13.62 6.76
C THR A 62 -14.98 -14.45 5.48
N SER A 63 -13.80 -14.83 5.02
CA SER A 63 -13.65 -15.53 3.75
C SER A 63 -12.62 -16.66 3.85
N HIS A 64 -12.79 -17.66 2.98
CA HIS A 64 -11.78 -18.69 2.79
C HIS A 64 -10.54 -18.12 2.11
N VAL A 65 -9.38 -18.49 2.63
CA VAL A 65 -8.08 -18.36 1.96
C VAL A 65 -7.88 -19.64 1.16
N ARG A 66 -7.79 -19.54 -0.16
CA ARG A 66 -7.68 -20.67 -1.11
C ARG A 66 -6.23 -21.07 -1.32
N GLN A 67 -5.99 -22.34 -1.63
CA GLN A 67 -4.61 -22.80 -1.90
C GLN A 67 -4.00 -22.18 -3.16
N ASP A 68 -4.82 -21.88 -4.16
CA ASP A 68 -4.41 -21.18 -5.37
C ASP A 68 -5.49 -20.19 -5.82
N PRO A 69 -5.13 -19.24 -6.69
CA PRO A 69 -6.03 -18.18 -7.11
C PRO A 69 -6.89 -18.55 -8.33
N ASN A 70 -7.11 -19.83 -8.64
CA ASN A 70 -7.99 -20.23 -9.74
C ASN A 70 -9.46 -20.43 -9.31
N GLY A 71 -9.80 -20.14 -8.05
CA GLY A 71 -11.18 -20.12 -7.54
C GLY A 71 -11.83 -21.47 -7.26
N GLY A 72 -11.26 -22.58 -7.76
CA GLY A 72 -11.84 -23.91 -7.66
C GLY A 72 -11.26 -24.84 -6.59
N THR A 73 -10.34 -24.35 -5.74
CA THR A 73 -9.49 -25.26 -4.94
C THR A 73 -9.78 -25.24 -3.45
N ALA A 74 -9.17 -26.20 -2.76
CA ALA A 74 -9.31 -26.39 -1.33
C ALA A 74 -8.88 -25.14 -0.55
N SER A 75 -9.47 -24.95 0.62
CA SER A 75 -9.14 -23.84 1.49
C SER A 75 -7.86 -24.14 2.26
N ALA A 76 -6.89 -23.23 2.18
CA ALA A 76 -5.74 -23.21 3.08
C ALA A 76 -6.15 -22.79 4.51
N GLY A 77 -7.24 -22.03 4.65
CA GLY A 77 -7.77 -21.62 5.94
C GLY A 77 -8.98 -20.69 5.85
N VAL A 78 -9.32 -20.07 6.99
CA VAL A 78 -10.35 -19.02 7.12
C VAL A 78 -9.72 -17.76 7.69
N LEU A 79 -10.00 -16.63 7.04
CA LEU A 79 -9.61 -15.30 7.49
C LEU A 79 -10.87 -14.53 7.92
N TYR A 80 -10.86 -13.95 9.12
CA TYR A 80 -11.98 -13.19 9.65
C TYR A 80 -12.03 -11.78 9.08
N ALA A 81 -13.22 -11.18 9.05
CA ALA A 81 -13.38 -9.77 8.69
C ALA A 81 -12.60 -8.86 9.66
N GLY A 82 -12.06 -7.76 9.16
CA GLY A 82 -11.26 -6.86 9.99
C GLY A 82 -10.21 -6.10 9.20
N HIS A 83 -9.03 -5.89 9.78
CA HIS A 83 -7.88 -5.28 9.11
C HIS A 83 -6.82 -6.35 8.89
N ASN A 84 -6.74 -6.84 7.65
CA ASN A 84 -5.90 -7.98 7.33
C ASN A 84 -4.73 -7.54 6.46
N TRP A 85 -3.56 -8.08 6.76
CA TRP A 85 -2.38 -7.86 5.93
C TRP A 85 -2.41 -8.81 4.73
N VAL A 86 -1.94 -8.32 3.59
CA VAL A 86 -1.72 -9.10 2.36
C VAL A 86 -0.33 -8.77 1.82
N VAL A 87 0.33 -9.75 1.23
CA VAL A 87 1.69 -9.59 0.69
C VAL A 87 1.64 -8.90 -0.67
N CYS A 88 0.84 -9.44 -1.58
CA CYS A 88 0.75 -9.01 -2.96
C CYS A 88 -0.56 -9.50 -3.58
N GLN A 89 -0.83 -9.07 -4.80
CA GLN A 89 -1.98 -9.53 -5.58
C GLN A 89 -1.59 -10.08 -6.95
N ARG A 90 -2.41 -10.98 -7.47
CA ARG A 90 -2.31 -11.41 -8.87
C ARG A 90 -3.68 -11.73 -9.45
N MET A 91 -3.75 -11.69 -10.78
CA MET A 91 -4.94 -12.15 -11.50
C MET A 91 -5.00 -13.68 -11.50
N GLY A 92 -6.21 -14.23 -11.44
CA GLY A 92 -6.47 -15.67 -11.50
C GLY A 92 -7.88 -15.95 -11.98
N GLY A 93 -8.49 -17.01 -11.46
CA GLY A 93 -9.90 -17.34 -11.71
C GLY A 93 -10.86 -16.33 -11.08
N THR A 94 -12.12 -16.36 -11.50
CA THR A 94 -13.15 -15.50 -10.90
C THR A 94 -13.28 -15.80 -9.41
N ASN A 95 -13.32 -14.74 -8.60
CA ASN A 95 -13.54 -14.85 -7.16
C ASN A 95 -14.89 -15.54 -6.88
N PRO A 96 -14.99 -16.35 -5.83
CA PRO A 96 -16.27 -16.81 -5.32
C PRO A 96 -17.19 -15.62 -5.02
N LYS A 97 -18.51 -15.81 -5.18
CA LYS A 97 -19.48 -14.75 -4.88
C LYS A 97 -19.45 -14.42 -3.38
N ASN A 98 -18.93 -13.25 -3.06
CA ASN A 98 -19.02 -12.63 -1.74
C ASN A 98 -19.83 -11.34 -1.92
N GLY A 99 -21.11 -11.36 -1.55
CA GLY A 99 -22.02 -10.23 -1.82
C GLY A 99 -22.23 -9.99 -3.32
N THR A 100 -22.25 -8.71 -3.72
CA THR A 100 -22.52 -8.30 -5.12
C THR A 100 -21.27 -8.04 -5.95
N GLY A 101 -20.09 -7.86 -5.32
CA GLY A 101 -18.85 -7.51 -6.01
C GLY A 101 -18.27 -8.68 -6.83
N VAL A 102 -17.74 -8.36 -8.01
CA VAL A 102 -17.09 -9.34 -8.90
C VAL A 102 -15.64 -8.96 -9.14
N ASN A 103 -14.74 -9.93 -9.04
CA ASN A 103 -13.31 -9.68 -9.25
C ASN A 103 -12.60 -10.98 -9.66
N ASN A 104 -11.44 -10.87 -10.29
CA ASN A 104 -10.51 -11.97 -10.62
C ASN A 104 -9.12 -11.78 -10.01
N TYR A 105 -8.93 -10.75 -9.19
CA TYR A 105 -7.73 -10.57 -8.40
C TYR A 105 -7.79 -11.38 -7.11
N TRP A 106 -6.63 -11.86 -6.69
CA TRP A 106 -6.44 -12.66 -5.50
C TRP A 106 -5.25 -12.14 -4.71
N LEU A 107 -5.37 -12.14 -3.40
CA LEU A 107 -4.42 -11.54 -2.46
C LEU A 107 -3.72 -12.62 -1.67
N TYR A 108 -2.39 -12.66 -1.75
CA TYR A 108 -1.61 -13.64 -0.99
C TYR A 108 -1.54 -13.21 0.48
N THR A 109 -1.95 -14.08 1.40
CA THR A 109 -2.05 -13.80 2.84
C THR A 109 -2.01 -15.10 3.64
N GLN A 110 -2.08 -14.98 4.97
CA GLN A 110 -2.25 -16.09 5.89
C GLN A 110 -3.59 -15.98 6.60
N ALA A 111 -4.30 -17.10 6.67
CA ALA A 111 -5.55 -17.25 7.41
C ALA A 111 -5.34 -17.16 8.93
N ASP A 112 -6.37 -16.68 9.65
CA ASP A 112 -6.40 -16.73 11.12
C ASP A 112 -6.52 -18.17 11.63
N VAL A 113 -7.31 -18.99 10.92
CA VAL A 113 -7.45 -20.42 11.18
C VAL A 113 -6.90 -21.19 9.99
N GLY A 114 -5.73 -21.81 10.18
CA GLY A 114 -5.06 -22.59 9.15
C GLY A 114 -5.52 -24.05 9.08
N PHE A 115 -5.73 -24.56 7.86
CA PHE A 115 -6.02 -25.96 7.57
C PHE A 115 -4.86 -26.66 6.86
N MET A 116 -4.18 -25.94 5.96
CA MET A 116 -3.04 -26.43 5.17
C MET A 116 -2.05 -25.29 4.94
N ASN A 117 -0.78 -25.60 4.61
CA ASN A 117 0.28 -24.62 4.39
C ASN A 117 0.38 -23.56 5.51
N ASN A 118 0.13 -23.95 6.76
CA ASN A 118 0.03 -23.04 7.90
C ASN A 118 -0.94 -21.85 7.70
N GLY A 119 -2.01 -22.04 6.91
CA GLY A 119 -2.99 -21.00 6.58
C GLY A 119 -2.63 -20.11 5.40
N TRP A 120 -1.45 -20.27 4.79
CA TRP A 120 -1.01 -19.44 3.67
C TRP A 120 -1.72 -19.78 2.37
N GLY A 121 -2.16 -18.75 1.66
CA GLY A 121 -2.82 -18.89 0.38
C GLY A 121 -3.40 -17.58 -0.14
N TRP A 122 -4.50 -17.69 -0.88
CA TRP A 122 -5.07 -16.63 -1.71
C TRP A 122 -6.48 -16.26 -1.25
N LEU A 123 -6.62 -15.03 -0.75
CA LEU A 123 -7.91 -14.42 -0.41
C LEU A 123 -8.52 -13.79 -1.67
N PRO A 124 -9.82 -13.97 -1.95
CA PRO A 124 -10.47 -13.28 -3.06
C PRO A 124 -10.50 -11.76 -2.80
N ALA A 125 -10.15 -10.96 -3.81
CA ALA A 125 -10.12 -9.50 -3.72
C ALA A 125 -11.49 -8.89 -3.38
N ASN A 126 -12.60 -9.52 -3.76
CA ASN A 126 -13.94 -9.06 -3.39
C ASN A 126 -14.27 -9.17 -1.89
N ALA A 127 -13.40 -9.74 -1.06
CA ALA A 127 -13.49 -9.67 0.40
C ALA A 127 -12.95 -8.35 0.99
N VAL A 128 -12.19 -7.56 0.22
CA VAL A 128 -11.70 -6.23 0.62
C VAL A 128 -12.83 -5.21 0.50
N SER A 129 -12.86 -4.26 1.43
CA SER A 129 -13.97 -3.30 1.57
C SER A 129 -14.00 -2.21 0.48
N TYR A 130 -13.03 -2.21 -0.42
CA TYR A 130 -12.90 -1.29 -1.55
C TYR A 130 -12.16 -1.97 -2.71
N GLY A 131 -12.13 -1.28 -3.84
CA GLY A 131 -11.67 -1.78 -5.12
C GLY A 131 -12.80 -1.70 -6.14
N GLY A 132 -12.45 -1.65 -7.41
CA GLY A 132 -13.41 -1.76 -8.50
C GLY A 132 -13.68 -3.23 -8.87
N ASP A 133 -14.77 -3.44 -9.58
CA ASP A 133 -15.03 -4.73 -10.21
C ASP A 133 -13.97 -5.00 -11.27
N TRP A 134 -13.38 -6.19 -11.25
CA TRP A 134 -12.30 -6.62 -12.16
C TRP A 134 -11.03 -5.75 -12.11
N GLU A 135 -10.85 -4.96 -11.04
CA GLU A 135 -9.70 -4.09 -10.85
C GLU A 135 -8.78 -4.62 -9.74
N PRO A 136 -7.47 -4.35 -9.83
CA PRO A 136 -6.55 -4.63 -8.73
C PRO A 136 -6.91 -3.79 -7.50
N ILE A 137 -6.64 -4.34 -6.31
CA ILE A 137 -6.83 -3.63 -5.05
C ILE A 137 -5.79 -2.49 -4.94
N PRO A 138 -6.22 -1.23 -4.82
CA PRO A 138 -5.30 -0.10 -4.70
C PRO A 138 -4.41 -0.21 -3.45
N GLY A 139 -3.10 -0.01 -3.65
CA GLY A 139 -2.11 -0.07 -2.59
C GLY A 139 -1.52 -1.45 -2.30
N VAL A 140 -1.99 -2.51 -2.98
CA VAL A 140 -1.37 -3.85 -2.91
C VAL A 140 -0.44 -4.04 -4.12
N PRO A 141 0.84 -4.42 -3.95
CA PRO A 141 1.73 -4.64 -5.09
C PRO A 141 1.35 -5.91 -5.86
N MET A 142 1.67 -5.96 -7.15
CA MET A 142 1.57 -7.20 -7.93
C MET A 142 2.59 -8.22 -7.42
N CYS A 143 2.23 -9.50 -7.41
CA CYS A 143 3.12 -10.57 -6.97
C CYS A 143 4.31 -10.74 -7.93
N GLY A 144 5.50 -10.87 -7.36
CA GLY A 144 6.67 -11.34 -8.08
C GLY A 144 6.56 -12.83 -8.43
N ILE A 145 7.47 -13.29 -9.30
CA ILE A 145 7.54 -14.70 -9.70
C ILE A 145 7.78 -15.59 -8.47
N GLY A 146 6.99 -16.66 -8.32
CA GLY A 146 7.18 -17.69 -7.31
C GLY A 146 6.48 -17.47 -5.96
N VAL A 147 5.83 -16.32 -5.73
CA VAL A 147 5.07 -16.07 -4.49
C VAL A 147 3.85 -17.00 -4.43
N GLY A 148 3.67 -17.68 -3.29
CA GLY A 148 2.54 -18.56 -3.03
C GLY A 148 2.62 -19.95 -3.68
N GLY A 149 3.75 -20.30 -4.30
CA GLY A 149 4.04 -21.65 -4.79
C GLY A 149 3.35 -22.02 -6.12
N ARG A 150 4.19 -22.17 -7.16
CA ARG A 150 3.95 -22.57 -8.57
C ARG A 150 2.70 -21.97 -9.24
#